data_AF-B5L3P2-F1
#
_entry.id   AF-B5L3P2-F1
#
_cell.length_a   1.000
_cell.length_b   1.000
_cell.length_c   1.000
_cell.angle_alpha   90.00
_cell.angle_beta   90.00
_cell.angle_gamma   90.00
#
_symmetry.space_group_name_H-M   'P 1'
#
loop_
_entity.id
_entity.type
_entity.pdbx_description
1 polymer ?
#
loop_
_entity_poly.entity_id
_entity_poly.type
_entity_poly.pdbx_seq_one_letter_code
_entity_poly.pdbx_strand_id
1 'polypeptide(L)'
;MTLKDWRYIVFWAVFSFVWITFCADNVLGFIISVLMFVILLWYGVFRKETILQVILLLLFLIPEYPRDILFLYDALDAKEIFYNTINTVKIGPLTLYYWAMISLPIVIIVKSGLKISYASGVAVSILIGVIIYLFLVTLTSSQSFNLSTAITNVKIYTILLCTFLLLSNWKEQELKAVLNNFLIFLPVIIGLRVILFITYDFTLGTPSWDYFTQPLITVIAFIYLLQNNNKTIIEKSLTYRILFYISLFSLSRALIAIVVISFIVAMFLSKKRVLKMKVLIEVVPFITILCFTVLVTNPNLYNFLLWKVSDLNVFESKKEISGSGKVRQYEILNILDGTDSSDKTILIGFGLSGHFNFDKHKLPIQEALDSKSFSEVERLENRFYFPHSFLAANLLRGGILLTLIYVLVHLALAIHFYRRRDFYLSMLSIFLIYNSYVRVEYAILLSILILLALFTHKGRSINIDMIRQQPNE
;
A
#
# COMPACT_ATOMS: atom_id res chain seq x y z
N MET A 1 -15.52 -19.94 6.92
CA MET A 1 -15.34 -19.31 8.25
C MET A 1 -15.65 -17.82 8.10
N THR A 2 -16.65 -17.30 8.80
CA THR A 2 -17.08 -15.90 8.64
C THR A 2 -16.59 -15.07 9.83
N LEU A 3 -15.81 -14.03 9.55
CA LEU A 3 -15.15 -13.13 10.54
C LEU A 3 -16.10 -12.25 11.38
N LYS A 4 -17.41 -12.58 11.43
CA LYS A 4 -18.42 -11.84 12.22
C LYS A 4 -18.37 -12.12 13.72
N ASP A 5 -17.34 -12.82 14.20
CA ASP A 5 -17.20 -13.21 15.59
C ASP A 5 -16.00 -12.48 16.23
N TRP A 6 -16.26 -11.81 17.35
CA TRP A 6 -15.28 -11.08 18.16
C TRP A 6 -14.04 -11.93 18.47
N ARG A 7 -14.16 -13.25 18.55
CA ARG A 7 -13.03 -14.16 18.75
C ARG A 7 -11.94 -13.99 17.70
N TYR A 8 -12.30 -13.78 16.43
CA TYR A 8 -11.31 -13.57 15.37
C TYR A 8 -10.64 -12.20 15.46
N ILE A 9 -11.40 -11.16 15.85
CA ILE A 9 -10.87 -9.82 16.05
C ILE A 9 -9.82 -9.83 17.16
N VAL A 10 -10.17 -10.45 18.30
CA VAL A 10 -9.26 -10.61 19.44
C VAL A 10 -8.05 -11.43 19.05
N PHE A 11 -8.24 -12.57 18.36
CA PHE A 11 -7.14 -13.40 17.88
C PHE A 11 -6.13 -12.61 17.06
N TRP A 12 -6.57 -11.91 16.00
CA TRP A 12 -5.66 -11.16 15.13
C TRP A 12 -4.98 -9.99 15.84
N ALA A 13 -5.69 -9.31 16.75
CA ALA A 13 -5.11 -8.20 17.52
C ALA A 13 -4.00 -8.70 18.45
N VAL A 14 -4.28 -9.77 19.22
CA VAL A 14 -3.30 -10.37 20.14
C VAL A 14 -2.16 -11.02 19.37
N PHE A 15 -2.44 -11.79 18.32
CA PHE A 15 -1.44 -12.45 17.50
C PHE A 15 -0.46 -11.46 16.89
N SER A 16 -0.97 -10.40 16.24
CA SER A 16 -0.09 -9.39 15.64
C SER A 16 0.68 -8.59 16.69
N PHE A 17 0.05 -8.25 17.83
CA PHE A 17 0.76 -7.62 18.96
C PHE A 17 1.91 -8.48 19.46
N VAL A 18 1.66 -9.76 19.76
CA VAL A 18 2.66 -10.69 20.30
C VAL A 18 3.79 -10.92 19.30
N TRP A 19 3.46 -11.14 18.02
CA TRP A 19 4.49 -11.36 17.00
C TRP A 19 5.40 -10.14 16.88
N ILE A 20 4.82 -8.94 16.70
CA ILE A 20 5.59 -7.71 16.50
C ILE A 20 6.45 -7.38 17.72
N THR A 21 5.93 -7.57 18.93
CA THR A 21 6.58 -7.10 20.16
C THR A 21 7.59 -8.09 20.73
N PHE A 22 7.33 -9.40 20.62
CA PHE A 22 8.12 -10.41 21.34
C PHE A 22 8.80 -11.45 20.45
N CYS A 23 8.33 -11.63 19.22
CA CYS A 23 8.84 -12.70 18.36
C CYS A 23 9.67 -12.20 17.18
N ALA A 24 9.33 -11.04 16.60
CA ALA A 24 9.92 -10.60 15.33
C ALA A 24 11.44 -10.47 15.40
N ASP A 25 12.01 -10.05 16.53
CA ASP A 25 13.46 -9.80 16.66
C ASP A 25 14.29 -11.06 17.00
N ASN A 26 13.68 -12.24 16.97
CA ASN A 26 14.36 -13.49 17.33
C ASN A 26 13.99 -14.67 16.41
N VAL A 27 14.54 -15.85 16.73
CA VAL A 27 14.33 -17.09 15.98
C VAL A 27 12.85 -17.50 15.92
N LEU A 28 12.05 -17.16 16.93
CA LEU A 28 10.61 -17.44 16.89
C LEU A 28 9.94 -16.66 15.77
N GLY A 29 10.34 -15.42 15.50
CA GLY A 29 9.84 -14.63 14.38
C GLY A 29 10.12 -15.29 13.04
N PHE A 30 11.32 -15.86 12.86
CA PHE A 30 11.65 -16.65 11.68
C PHE A 30 10.75 -17.90 11.55
N ILE A 31 10.61 -18.68 12.62
CA ILE A 31 9.75 -19.89 12.63
C ILE A 31 8.29 -19.54 12.31
N ILE A 32 7.74 -18.51 12.96
CA ILE A 32 6.37 -18.04 12.71
C ILE A 32 6.21 -17.58 11.26
N SER A 33 7.19 -16.87 10.69
CA SER A 33 7.16 -16.43 9.29
C SER A 33 7.09 -17.59 8.31
N VAL A 34 7.91 -18.63 8.52
CA VAL A 34 7.90 -19.85 7.70
C VAL A 34 6.57 -20.61 7.87
N LEU A 35 6.06 -20.73 9.10
CA LEU A 35 4.76 -21.35 9.36
C LEU A 35 3.62 -20.60 8.65
N MET A 36 3.62 -19.26 8.68
CA MET A 36 2.61 -18.45 7.99
C MET A 36 2.67 -18.63 6.47
N PHE A 37 3.88 -18.72 5.89
CA PHE A 37 4.05 -19.08 4.49
C PHE A 37 3.41 -20.44 4.16
N VAL A 38 3.70 -21.48 4.96
CA VAL A 38 3.10 -22.83 4.76
C VAL A 38 1.59 -22.80 4.94
N ILE A 39 1.08 -22.07 5.95
CA ILE A 39 -0.36 -21.90 6.19
C ILE A 39 -1.02 -21.24 4.97
N LEU A 40 -0.43 -20.21 4.38
CA LEU A 40 -0.98 -19.58 3.18
C LEU A 40 -1.12 -20.60 2.03
N LEU A 41 -0.08 -21.41 1.78
CA LEU A 41 -0.15 -22.46 0.76
C LEU A 41 -1.24 -23.48 1.07
N TRP A 42 -1.36 -23.92 2.33
CA TRP A 42 -2.41 -24.82 2.77
C TRP A 42 -3.81 -24.22 2.57
N TYR A 43 -4.00 -22.94 2.87
CA TYR A 43 -5.25 -22.22 2.58
C TYR A 43 -5.53 -22.15 1.08
N GLY A 44 -4.50 -22.00 0.24
CA GLY A 44 -4.61 -22.05 -1.22
C GLY A 44 -5.16 -23.39 -1.71
N VAL A 45 -4.70 -24.49 -1.10
CA VAL A 45 -5.22 -25.83 -1.40
C VAL A 45 -6.64 -25.97 -0.83
N PHE A 46 -6.86 -25.80 0.47
CA PHE A 46 -8.08 -26.31 1.12
C PHE A 46 -9.17 -25.26 1.39
N ARG A 47 -8.84 -23.96 1.43
CA ARG A 47 -9.75 -22.90 1.90
C ARG A 47 -9.62 -21.59 1.10
N LYS A 48 -9.74 -21.69 -0.23
CA LYS A 48 -9.61 -20.57 -1.16
C LYS A 48 -10.47 -19.36 -0.79
N GLU A 49 -11.71 -19.55 -0.32
CA GLU A 49 -12.62 -18.44 0.02
C GLU A 49 -12.09 -17.51 1.12
N THR A 50 -11.21 -18.01 1.98
CA THR A 50 -10.65 -17.23 3.10
C THR A 50 -9.25 -16.70 2.83
N ILE A 51 -8.59 -17.17 1.77
CA ILE A 51 -7.17 -16.89 1.56
C ILE A 51 -6.89 -15.40 1.35
N LEU A 52 -7.71 -14.74 0.52
CA LEU A 52 -7.52 -13.34 0.19
C LEU A 52 -7.67 -12.46 1.44
N GLN A 53 -8.60 -12.81 2.31
CA GLN A 53 -8.80 -12.10 3.57
C GLN A 53 -7.62 -12.30 4.53
N VAL A 54 -7.07 -13.52 4.63
CA VAL A 54 -5.88 -13.80 5.45
C VAL A 54 -4.65 -13.07 4.92
N ILE A 55 -4.43 -13.04 3.60
CA ILE A 55 -3.34 -12.28 2.97
C ILE A 55 -3.44 -10.80 3.32
N LEU A 56 -4.63 -10.20 3.12
CA LEU A 56 -4.85 -8.79 3.42
C LEU A 56 -4.62 -8.49 4.92
N LEU A 57 -5.10 -9.35 5.82
CA LEU A 57 -4.87 -9.16 7.26
C LEU A 57 -3.38 -9.29 7.63
N LEU A 58 -2.67 -10.29 7.13
CA LEU A 58 -1.24 -10.45 7.39
C LEU A 58 -0.45 -9.22 6.94
N LEU A 59 -0.72 -8.71 5.74
CA LEU A 59 0.00 -7.57 5.20
C LEU A 59 -0.30 -6.25 5.90
N PHE A 60 -1.57 -5.99 6.23
CA PHE A 60 -1.95 -4.73 6.88
C PHE A 60 -1.66 -4.72 8.39
N LEU A 61 -1.58 -5.91 9.02
CA LEU A 61 -1.31 -6.03 10.45
C LEU A 61 0.17 -6.24 10.76
N ILE A 62 0.92 -7.00 9.96
CA ILE A 62 2.34 -7.27 10.23
C ILE A 62 3.20 -6.30 9.42
N PRO A 63 3.87 -5.33 10.06
CA PRO A 63 4.67 -4.31 9.40
C PRO A 63 5.96 -4.92 8.82
N GLU A 64 6.60 -4.17 7.93
CA GLU A 64 7.87 -4.55 7.30
C GLU A 64 9.10 -4.10 8.10
N TYR A 65 8.89 -3.29 9.14
CA TYR A 65 9.93 -2.69 9.96
C TYR A 65 9.50 -2.68 11.45
N PRO A 66 10.48 -2.68 12.37
CA PRO A 66 10.22 -2.67 13.81
C PRO A 66 9.68 -1.32 14.31
N ARG A 67 9.06 -1.31 15.50
CA ARG A 67 8.37 -0.13 16.08
C ARG A 67 9.32 1.02 16.44
N ASP A 68 10.57 0.69 16.67
CA ASP A 68 11.65 1.59 17.09
C ASP A 68 12.59 1.94 15.92
N ILE A 69 12.14 1.73 14.69
CA ILE A 69 12.95 1.90 13.48
C ILE A 69 13.63 3.28 13.39
N LEU A 70 12.99 4.35 13.88
CA LEU A 70 13.58 5.69 13.89
C LEU A 70 14.80 5.78 14.81
N PHE A 71 14.78 5.12 15.96
CA PHE A 71 15.93 5.04 16.87
C PHE A 71 17.02 4.12 16.32
N LEU A 72 16.62 3.04 15.65
CA LEU A 72 17.55 2.13 14.98
C LEU A 72 18.27 2.82 13.81
N TYR A 73 17.60 3.70 13.06
CA TYR A 73 18.22 4.49 11.98
C TYR A 73 19.31 5.45 12.45
N ASP A 74 19.22 5.95 13.68
CA ASP A 74 20.27 6.80 14.25
C ASP A 74 21.46 5.98 14.79
N ALA A 75 21.27 4.68 15.04
CA ALA A 75 22.30 3.73 15.47
C ALA A 75 22.90 2.90 14.31
N LEU A 76 22.43 3.12 13.08
CA LEU A 76 22.59 2.22 11.93
C LEU A 76 23.94 2.34 11.19
N ASP A 77 24.88 3.15 11.68
CA ASP A 77 26.22 3.24 11.09
C ASP A 77 27.00 1.90 11.12
N ALA A 78 26.51 0.83 11.76
CA ALA A 78 27.22 -0.46 11.75
C ALA A 78 26.42 -1.77 12.02
N LYS A 79 25.08 -1.78 12.14
CA LYS A 79 24.35 -3.02 12.53
C LYS A 79 23.17 -3.38 11.62
N GLU A 80 23.17 -4.61 11.11
CA GLU A 80 22.00 -5.19 10.44
C GLU A 80 20.80 -5.22 11.41
N ILE A 81 19.66 -4.67 10.98
CA ILE A 81 18.40 -4.73 11.75
C ILE A 81 17.84 -6.14 11.63
N PHE A 82 17.82 -6.86 12.74
CA PHE A 82 17.28 -8.21 12.80
C PHE A 82 15.77 -8.15 13.07
N TYR A 83 14.96 -8.17 12.00
CA TYR A 83 13.50 -8.14 12.09
C TYR A 83 12.91 -9.22 11.18
N ASN A 84 12.36 -10.30 11.77
CA ASN A 84 11.89 -11.50 11.06
C ASN A 84 10.36 -11.57 11.02
N THR A 85 9.81 -11.13 9.90
CA THR A 85 8.39 -11.27 9.53
C THR A 85 8.28 -11.91 8.15
N ILE A 86 7.06 -12.29 7.76
CA ILE A 86 6.80 -12.83 6.42
C ILE A 86 7.22 -11.85 5.30
N ASN A 87 7.26 -10.56 5.61
CA ASN A 87 7.64 -9.50 4.68
C ASN A 87 9.17 -9.30 4.60
N THR A 88 9.94 -9.74 5.59
CA THR A 88 11.39 -9.47 5.66
C THR A 88 12.26 -10.72 5.52
N VAL A 89 11.78 -11.90 5.95
CA VAL A 89 12.52 -13.15 5.81
C VAL A 89 12.68 -13.50 4.33
N LYS A 90 13.93 -13.64 3.86
CA LYS A 90 14.26 -13.87 2.44
C LYS A 90 14.67 -15.33 2.18
N ILE A 91 14.25 -15.82 1.01
CA ILE A 91 14.82 -17.01 0.35
C ILE A 91 15.36 -16.52 -0.99
N GLY A 92 16.69 -16.47 -1.13
CA GLY A 92 17.34 -15.78 -2.25
C GLY A 92 17.01 -14.28 -2.26
N PRO A 93 16.66 -13.69 -3.43
CA PRO A 93 16.39 -12.25 -3.52
C PRO A 93 14.97 -11.83 -3.09
N LEU A 94 14.09 -12.79 -2.81
CA LEU A 94 12.67 -12.55 -2.55
C LEU A 94 12.28 -12.93 -1.12
N THR A 95 11.35 -12.19 -0.53
CA THR A 95 10.85 -12.48 0.81
C THR A 95 9.82 -13.61 0.76
N LEU A 96 9.56 -14.27 1.89
CA LEU A 96 8.59 -15.37 1.98
C LEU A 96 7.21 -14.96 1.45
N TYR A 97 6.81 -13.72 1.68
CA TYR A 97 5.56 -13.20 1.13
C TYR A 97 5.57 -13.12 -0.41
N TYR A 98 6.66 -12.68 -1.05
CA TYR A 98 6.74 -12.72 -2.52
C TYR A 98 6.66 -14.13 -3.05
N TRP A 99 7.35 -15.07 -2.39
CA TRP A 99 7.23 -16.49 -2.72
C TRP A 99 5.80 -16.98 -2.57
N ALA A 100 5.07 -16.56 -1.53
CA ALA A 100 3.66 -16.91 -1.35
C ALA A 100 2.82 -16.40 -2.52
N MET A 101 2.98 -15.13 -2.90
CA MET A 101 2.21 -14.55 -4.00
C MET A 101 2.48 -15.22 -5.35
N ILE A 102 3.72 -15.69 -5.60
CA ILE A 102 4.07 -16.42 -6.82
C ILE A 102 3.51 -17.85 -6.79
N SER A 103 3.63 -18.54 -5.66
CA SER A 103 3.26 -19.96 -5.54
C SER A 103 1.76 -20.19 -5.40
N LEU A 104 1.01 -19.27 -4.78
CA LEU A 104 -0.43 -19.42 -4.55
C LEU A 104 -1.27 -19.57 -5.82
N PRO A 105 -1.07 -18.75 -6.88
CA PRO A 105 -1.72 -18.97 -8.17
C PRO A 105 -1.42 -20.37 -8.72
N ILE A 106 -0.16 -20.81 -8.65
CA ILE A 106 0.27 -22.13 -9.15
C ILE A 106 -0.47 -23.23 -8.39
N VAL A 107 -0.51 -23.17 -7.06
CA VAL A 107 -1.23 -24.14 -6.22
C VAL A 107 -2.71 -24.21 -6.58
N ILE A 108 -3.36 -23.06 -6.77
CA ILE A 108 -4.79 -23.00 -7.13
C ILE A 108 -5.04 -23.52 -8.54
N ILE A 109 -4.16 -23.22 -9.49
CA ILE A 109 -4.23 -23.70 -10.88
C ILE A 109 -4.05 -25.22 -10.92
N VAL A 110 -3.05 -25.76 -10.21
CA VAL A 110 -2.81 -27.21 -10.12
C VAL A 110 -4.01 -27.92 -9.52
N LYS A 111 -4.63 -27.35 -8.46
CA LYS A 111 -5.79 -27.96 -7.81
C LYS A 111 -7.08 -27.86 -8.64
N SER A 112 -7.36 -26.70 -9.23
CA SER A 112 -8.69 -26.36 -9.75
C SER A 112 -8.75 -26.26 -11.28
N GLY A 113 -7.62 -26.45 -11.95
CA GLY A 113 -7.43 -26.11 -13.36
C GLY A 113 -7.25 -24.61 -13.58
N LEU A 114 -6.65 -24.25 -14.71
CA LEU A 114 -6.54 -22.86 -15.14
C LEU A 114 -7.87 -22.39 -15.75
N LYS A 115 -8.64 -21.62 -14.98
CA LYS A 115 -9.80 -20.87 -15.51
C LYS A 115 -9.51 -19.38 -15.37
N ILE A 116 -9.36 -18.71 -16.50
CA ILE A 116 -9.10 -17.27 -16.54
C ILE A 116 -10.41 -16.56 -16.85
N SER A 117 -10.96 -15.83 -15.88
CA SER A 117 -12.08 -14.94 -16.15
C SER A 117 -11.69 -13.90 -17.20
N TYR A 118 -12.65 -13.43 -17.99
CA TYR A 118 -12.37 -12.38 -18.99
C TYR A 118 -11.72 -11.13 -18.34
N ALA A 119 -12.22 -10.72 -17.17
CA ALA A 119 -11.66 -9.60 -16.42
C ALA A 119 -10.18 -9.81 -16.07
N SER A 120 -9.83 -10.98 -15.51
CA SER A 120 -8.43 -11.31 -15.23
C SER A 120 -7.59 -11.44 -16.51
N GLY A 121 -8.14 -12.00 -17.59
CA GLY A 121 -7.44 -12.12 -18.86
C GLY A 121 -7.07 -10.75 -19.44
N VAL A 122 -8.01 -9.80 -19.46
CA VAL A 122 -7.75 -8.42 -19.89
C VAL A 122 -6.69 -7.76 -19.00
N ALA A 123 -6.81 -7.87 -17.68
CA ALA A 123 -5.85 -7.27 -16.75
C ALA A 123 -4.44 -7.85 -16.90
N VAL A 124 -4.33 -9.17 -17.04
CA VAL A 124 -3.07 -9.90 -17.29
C VAL A 124 -2.45 -9.46 -18.60
N SER A 125 -3.21 -9.40 -19.70
CA SER A 125 -2.70 -8.99 -21.01
C SER A 125 -2.16 -7.55 -21.01
N ILE A 126 -2.88 -6.62 -20.37
CA ILE A 126 -2.43 -5.23 -20.23
C ILE A 126 -1.11 -5.19 -19.44
N LEU A 127 -1.03 -5.92 -18.33
CA LEU A 127 0.15 -5.93 -17.48
C LEU A 127 1.36 -6.57 -18.16
N ILE A 128 1.18 -7.65 -18.92
CA ILE A 128 2.21 -8.24 -19.77
C ILE A 128 2.69 -7.20 -20.79
N GLY A 129 1.77 -6.46 -21.43
CA GLY A 129 2.11 -5.37 -22.32
C GLY A 129 2.99 -4.28 -21.67
N VAL A 130 2.68 -3.90 -20.42
CA VAL A 130 3.50 -2.96 -19.64
C VAL A 130 4.89 -3.53 -19.34
N ILE A 131 4.99 -4.80 -18.96
CA ILE A 131 6.28 -5.45 -18.70
C ILE A 131 7.13 -5.51 -19.99
N ILE A 132 6.54 -5.91 -21.11
CA ILE A 132 7.20 -5.94 -22.42
C ILE A 132 7.65 -4.54 -22.81
N TYR A 133 6.79 -3.54 -22.66
CA TYR A 133 7.14 -2.14 -22.90
C TYR A 133 8.36 -1.70 -22.09
N LEU A 134 8.34 -1.92 -20.77
CA LEU A 134 9.46 -1.57 -19.89
C LEU A 134 10.76 -2.30 -20.27
N PHE A 135 10.65 -3.57 -20.66
CA PHE A 135 11.79 -4.34 -21.14
C PHE A 135 12.35 -3.76 -22.44
N LEU A 136 11.49 -3.42 -23.41
CA LEU A 136 11.90 -2.78 -24.67
C LEU A 136 12.57 -1.42 -24.42
N VAL A 137 12.02 -0.58 -23.53
CA VAL A 137 12.65 0.69 -23.14
C VAL A 137 14.04 0.44 -22.58
N THR A 138 14.18 -0.56 -21.70
CA THR A 138 15.48 -0.95 -21.11
C THR A 138 16.50 -1.33 -22.18
N LEU A 139 16.10 -2.10 -23.19
CA LEU A 139 16.98 -2.51 -24.30
C LEU A 139 17.42 -1.33 -25.18
N THR A 140 16.59 -0.30 -25.30
CA THR A 140 16.89 0.88 -26.14
C THR A 140 17.57 2.02 -25.37
N SER A 141 17.77 1.86 -24.06
CA SER A 141 18.39 2.85 -23.20
C SER A 141 19.92 2.87 -23.41
N SER A 142 20.52 4.06 -23.40
CA SER A 142 21.98 4.24 -23.41
C SER A 142 22.63 3.91 -22.05
N GLN A 143 21.82 3.80 -21.00
CA GLN A 143 22.30 3.62 -19.64
C GLN A 143 22.80 2.19 -19.36
N SER A 144 23.78 2.08 -18.46
CA SER A 144 24.31 0.79 -18.01
C SER A 144 23.23 -0.10 -17.39
N PHE A 145 23.15 -1.35 -17.85
CA PHE A 145 22.21 -2.33 -17.31
C PHE A 145 22.69 -2.93 -15.98
N ASN A 146 21.81 -2.89 -14.98
CA ASN A 146 21.98 -3.50 -13.66
C ASN A 146 20.83 -4.51 -13.44
N LEU A 147 21.18 -5.79 -13.42
CA LEU A 147 20.22 -6.89 -13.26
C LEU A 147 19.50 -6.86 -11.91
N SER A 148 20.21 -6.54 -10.82
CA SER A 148 19.63 -6.49 -9.47
C SER A 148 18.55 -5.41 -9.37
N THR A 149 18.84 -4.24 -9.94
CA THR A 149 17.89 -3.13 -10.04
C THR A 149 16.69 -3.52 -10.91
N ALA A 150 16.94 -4.12 -12.08
CA ALA A 150 15.87 -4.53 -13.00
C ALA A 150 14.90 -5.54 -12.35
N ILE A 151 15.43 -6.53 -11.62
CA ILE A 151 14.63 -7.52 -10.86
C ILE A 151 13.78 -6.81 -9.80
N THR A 152 14.39 -5.91 -9.02
CA THR A 152 13.68 -5.14 -7.99
C THR A 152 12.55 -4.30 -8.60
N ASN A 153 12.76 -3.77 -9.79
CA ASN A 153 11.82 -2.89 -10.47
C ASN A 153 10.67 -3.62 -11.16
N VAL A 154 10.90 -4.85 -11.64
CA VAL A 154 9.86 -5.75 -12.19
C VAL A 154 8.95 -6.32 -11.10
N LYS A 155 9.49 -6.51 -9.89
CA LYS A 155 8.88 -7.21 -8.77
C LYS A 155 7.42 -6.81 -8.48
N ILE A 156 7.08 -5.51 -8.49
CA ILE A 156 5.71 -5.04 -8.26
C ILE A 156 4.74 -5.49 -9.36
N TYR A 157 5.17 -5.47 -10.62
CA TYR A 157 4.38 -5.95 -11.76
C TYR A 157 4.21 -7.47 -11.70
N THR A 158 5.24 -8.22 -11.28
CA THR A 158 5.12 -9.67 -11.05
C THR A 158 4.09 -10.00 -9.98
N ILE A 159 4.04 -9.25 -8.87
CA ILE A 159 3.00 -9.45 -7.86
C ILE A 159 1.61 -9.16 -8.43
N LEU A 160 1.43 -8.05 -9.14
CA LEU A 160 0.14 -7.71 -9.75
C LEU A 160 -0.32 -8.82 -10.69
N LEU A 161 0.60 -9.36 -11.50
CA LEU A 161 0.34 -10.47 -12.41
C LEU A 161 -0.14 -11.71 -11.65
N CYS A 162 0.62 -12.11 -10.63
CA CYS A 162 0.29 -13.24 -9.78
C CYS A 162 -1.04 -13.01 -9.05
N THR A 163 -1.33 -11.78 -8.62
CA THR A 163 -2.59 -11.42 -7.97
C THR A 163 -3.77 -11.55 -8.93
N PHE A 164 -3.66 -11.07 -10.18
CA PHE A 164 -4.74 -11.25 -11.17
C PHE A 164 -5.01 -12.72 -11.51
N LEU A 165 -3.96 -13.56 -11.51
CA LEU A 165 -4.08 -15.00 -11.67
C LEU A 165 -4.71 -15.66 -10.43
N LEU A 166 -4.30 -15.28 -9.22
CA LEU A 166 -4.91 -15.73 -7.96
C LEU A 166 -6.42 -15.45 -7.92
N LEU A 167 -6.80 -14.25 -8.39
CA LEU A 167 -8.17 -13.78 -8.40
C LEU A 167 -8.98 -14.24 -9.62
N SER A 168 -8.40 -14.99 -10.56
CA SER A 168 -9.05 -15.38 -11.81
C SER A 168 -10.32 -16.18 -11.64
N ASN A 169 -10.38 -16.95 -10.54
CA ASN A 169 -11.46 -17.85 -10.20
C ASN A 169 -12.47 -17.25 -9.22
N TRP A 170 -12.43 -15.94 -8.97
CA TRP A 170 -13.34 -15.26 -8.06
C TRP A 170 -14.46 -14.54 -8.80
N LYS A 171 -15.66 -14.48 -8.19
CA LYS A 171 -16.80 -13.72 -8.71
C LYS A 171 -16.84 -12.30 -8.14
N GLU A 172 -17.48 -11.36 -8.84
CA GLU A 172 -17.64 -9.96 -8.38
C GLU A 172 -18.20 -9.89 -6.95
N GLN A 173 -19.26 -10.65 -6.66
CA GLN A 173 -19.89 -10.67 -5.34
C GLN A 173 -18.98 -11.22 -4.24
N GLU A 174 -18.19 -12.25 -4.54
CA GLU A 174 -17.25 -12.86 -3.59
C GLU A 174 -16.12 -11.88 -3.25
N LEU A 175 -15.53 -11.22 -4.26
CA LEU A 175 -14.49 -10.21 -4.06
C LEU A 175 -15.01 -9.01 -3.28
N LYS A 176 -16.19 -8.50 -3.66
CA LYS A 176 -16.82 -7.37 -2.97
C LYS A 176 -17.13 -7.72 -1.51
N ALA A 177 -17.58 -8.95 -1.24
CA ALA A 177 -17.81 -9.43 0.12
C ALA A 177 -16.51 -9.52 0.94
N VAL A 178 -15.43 -10.06 0.38
CA VAL A 178 -14.14 -10.12 1.07
C VAL A 178 -13.58 -8.73 1.34
N LEU A 179 -13.60 -7.83 0.36
CA LEU A 179 -13.14 -6.46 0.53
C LEU A 179 -13.93 -5.73 1.62
N ASN A 180 -15.26 -5.82 1.59
CA ASN A 180 -16.10 -5.18 2.61
C ASN A 180 -15.84 -5.75 4.01
N ASN A 181 -15.73 -7.07 4.14
CA ASN A 181 -15.41 -7.69 5.42
C ASN A 181 -14.03 -7.22 5.93
N PHE A 182 -13.02 -7.20 5.06
CA PHE A 182 -11.69 -6.70 5.41
C PHE A 182 -11.74 -5.24 5.89
N LEU A 183 -12.43 -4.35 5.16
CA LEU A 183 -12.57 -2.94 5.52
C LEU A 183 -13.27 -2.75 6.87
N ILE A 184 -14.29 -3.54 7.19
CA ILE A 184 -15.01 -3.44 8.49
C ILE A 184 -14.14 -3.94 9.64
N PHE A 185 -13.45 -5.08 9.48
CA PHE A 185 -12.76 -5.72 10.61
C PHE A 185 -11.37 -5.17 10.88
N LEU A 186 -10.63 -4.75 9.85
CA LEU A 186 -9.25 -4.26 10.02
C LEU A 186 -9.16 -3.11 11.04
N PRO A 187 -9.99 -2.05 10.97
CA PRO A 187 -9.93 -0.96 11.95
C PRO A 187 -10.14 -1.42 13.38
N VAL A 188 -11.07 -2.35 13.62
CA VAL A 188 -11.35 -2.84 14.98
C VAL A 188 -10.17 -3.64 15.52
N ILE A 189 -9.55 -4.47 14.69
CA ILE A 189 -8.36 -5.23 15.06
C ILE A 189 -7.21 -4.28 15.41
N ILE A 190 -6.98 -3.27 14.57
CA ILE A 190 -5.95 -2.25 14.81
C ILE A 190 -6.24 -1.48 16.10
N GLY A 191 -7.49 -1.04 16.31
CA GLY A 191 -7.88 -0.30 17.51
C GLY A 191 -7.61 -1.09 18.79
N LEU A 192 -7.95 -2.38 18.80
CA LEU A 192 -7.67 -3.25 19.94
C LEU A 192 -6.16 -3.45 20.13
N ARG A 193 -5.40 -3.62 19.04
CA ARG A 193 -3.95 -3.73 19.09
C ARG A 193 -3.27 -2.47 19.62
N VAL A 194 -3.75 -1.29 19.23
CA VAL A 194 -3.23 -0.01 19.74
C VAL A 194 -3.39 0.07 21.27
N ILE A 195 -4.52 -0.39 21.81
CA ILE A 195 -4.71 -0.49 23.27
C ILE A 195 -3.64 -1.40 23.90
N LEU A 196 -3.35 -2.56 23.28
CA LEU A 196 -2.32 -3.48 23.76
C LEU A 196 -0.93 -2.84 23.74
N PHE A 197 -0.57 -2.15 22.65
CA PHE A 197 0.69 -1.42 22.55
C PHE A 197 0.80 -0.31 23.60
N ILE A 198 -0.23 0.53 23.74
CA ILE A 198 -0.26 1.59 24.75
C ILE A 198 -0.06 0.99 26.15
N THR A 199 -0.78 -0.09 26.46
CA THR A 199 -0.67 -0.75 27.77
C THR A 199 0.76 -1.26 28.01
N TYR A 200 1.35 -1.92 27.02
CA TYR A 200 2.73 -2.42 27.09
C TYR A 200 3.75 -1.29 27.25
N ASP A 201 3.64 -0.26 26.42
CA ASP A 201 4.51 0.90 26.45
C ASP A 201 4.47 1.63 27.82
N PHE A 202 3.28 1.74 28.43
CA PHE A 202 3.13 2.25 29.79
C PHE A 202 3.81 1.38 30.84
N THR A 203 3.77 0.04 30.70
CA THR A 203 4.45 -0.87 31.64
C THR A 203 5.98 -0.78 31.55
N LEU A 204 6.52 -0.41 30.39
CA LEU A 204 7.96 -0.21 30.19
C LEU A 204 8.46 1.20 30.54
N GLY A 205 7.55 2.18 30.65
CA GLY A 205 7.91 3.58 30.87
C GLY A 205 8.54 4.26 29.65
N THR A 206 8.51 3.62 28.47
CA THR A 206 9.11 4.12 27.23
C THR A 206 8.07 4.14 26.10
N PRO A 207 7.25 5.19 25.97
CA PRO A 207 6.21 5.23 24.95
C PRO A 207 6.82 5.44 23.56
N SER A 208 6.75 4.42 22.70
CA SER A 208 7.32 4.48 21.34
C SER A 208 6.40 5.19 20.34
N TRP A 209 5.11 5.35 20.67
CA TRP A 209 4.07 6.07 19.91
C TRP A 209 3.86 5.61 18.45
N ASP A 210 4.67 4.68 17.93
CA ASP A 210 4.44 4.00 16.66
C ASP A 210 3.59 2.74 16.90
N TYR A 211 2.32 2.85 16.55
CA TYR A 211 1.32 1.79 16.75
C TYR A 211 0.95 1.06 15.45
N PHE A 212 1.63 1.36 14.34
CA PHE A 212 1.35 0.80 13.00
C PHE A 212 -0.13 0.87 12.64
N THR A 213 -0.76 2.02 12.86
CA THR A 213 -2.14 2.24 12.46
C THR A 213 -2.26 2.36 10.93
N GLN A 214 -3.45 2.07 10.40
CA GLN A 214 -3.76 2.16 8.97
C GLN A 214 -4.87 3.18 8.74
N PRO A 215 -4.64 4.44 9.16
CA PRO A 215 -5.70 5.44 9.26
C PRO A 215 -6.45 5.68 7.95
N LEU A 216 -5.77 5.54 6.82
CA LEU A 216 -6.33 5.80 5.50
C LEU A 216 -7.35 4.73 5.11
N ILE A 217 -7.03 3.45 5.35
CA ILE A 217 -7.99 2.35 5.18
C ILE A 217 -9.13 2.45 6.18
N THR A 218 -8.83 2.84 7.42
CA THR A 218 -9.85 3.12 8.45
C THR A 218 -10.83 4.20 7.99
N VAL A 219 -10.35 5.31 7.41
CA VAL A 219 -11.23 6.33 6.83
C VAL A 219 -12.09 5.74 5.71
N ILE A 220 -11.53 4.96 4.77
CA ILE A 220 -12.35 4.31 3.73
C ILE A 220 -13.45 3.41 4.31
N ALA A 221 -13.15 2.67 5.38
CA ALA A 221 -14.13 1.87 6.10
C ALA A 221 -15.24 2.70 6.74
N PHE A 222 -14.91 3.90 7.27
CA PHE A 222 -15.91 4.84 7.78
C PHE A 222 -16.90 5.27 6.70
N ILE A 223 -16.38 5.62 5.53
CA ILE A 223 -17.18 6.04 4.37
C ILE A 223 -18.14 4.93 3.98
N TYR A 224 -17.62 3.71 3.89
CA TYR A 224 -18.42 2.52 3.63
C TYR A 224 -19.55 2.36 4.65
N LEU A 225 -19.27 2.50 5.95
CA LEU A 225 -20.29 2.42 7.01
C LEU A 225 -21.30 3.56 6.97
N LEU A 226 -20.92 4.75 6.51
CA LEU A 226 -21.87 5.86 6.34
C LEU A 226 -22.79 5.65 5.14
N GLN A 227 -22.30 5.03 4.07
CA GLN A 227 -23.09 4.70 2.89
C GLN A 227 -24.00 3.49 3.10
N ASN A 228 -23.57 2.52 3.91
CA ASN A 228 -24.33 1.31 4.15
C ASN A 228 -25.36 1.51 5.26
N ASN A 229 -26.65 1.47 4.89
CA ASN A 229 -27.76 1.58 5.82
C ASN A 229 -28.03 0.26 6.59
N ASN A 230 -27.62 -0.87 6.02
CA ASN A 230 -27.84 -2.19 6.61
C ASN A 230 -26.66 -2.60 7.49
N LYS A 231 -26.58 -1.97 8.67
CA LYS A 231 -25.52 -2.22 9.65
C LYS A 231 -25.81 -3.43 10.52
N THR A 232 -24.81 -4.27 10.72
CA THR A 232 -24.87 -5.37 11.69
C THR A 232 -24.92 -4.86 13.14
N ILE A 233 -25.28 -5.73 14.09
CA ILE A 233 -25.31 -5.38 15.52
C ILE A 233 -23.91 -4.92 15.99
N ILE A 234 -22.86 -5.58 15.51
CA ILE A 234 -21.46 -5.25 15.85
C ILE A 234 -21.12 -3.84 15.35
N GLU A 235 -21.44 -3.51 14.10
CA GLU A 235 -21.19 -2.19 13.51
C GLU A 235 -21.98 -1.06 14.18
N LYS A 236 -23.12 -1.38 14.81
CA LYS A 236 -23.92 -0.41 15.58
C LYS A 236 -23.38 -0.22 17.01
N SER A 237 -22.60 -1.16 17.52
CA SER A 237 -22.13 -1.15 18.91
C SER A 237 -21.21 0.04 19.21
N LEU A 238 -21.28 0.54 20.45
CA LEU A 238 -20.40 1.60 20.92
C LEU A 238 -18.93 1.14 20.93
N THR A 239 -18.69 -0.12 21.32
CA THR A 239 -17.35 -0.74 21.33
C THR A 239 -16.69 -0.69 19.96
N TYR A 240 -17.41 -1.04 18.90
CA TYR A 240 -16.90 -0.94 17.54
C TYR A 240 -16.48 0.50 17.21
N ARG A 241 -17.31 1.49 17.54
CA ARG A 241 -17.01 2.90 17.26
C ARG A 241 -15.78 3.39 18.03
N ILE A 242 -15.66 3.03 19.31
CA ILE A 242 -14.50 3.39 20.13
C ILE A 242 -13.21 2.81 19.54
N LEU A 243 -13.20 1.50 19.25
CA LEU A 243 -12.03 0.84 18.65
C LEU A 243 -11.71 1.41 17.27
N PHE A 244 -12.73 1.73 16.47
CA PHE A 244 -12.57 2.40 15.20
C PHE A 244 -11.84 3.75 15.36
N TYR A 245 -12.25 4.61 16.30
CA TYR A 245 -11.55 5.88 16.56
C TYR A 245 -10.12 5.66 17.05
N ILE A 246 -9.90 4.68 17.94
CA ILE A 246 -8.54 4.36 18.41
C ILE A 246 -7.66 3.91 17.24
N SER A 247 -8.20 3.22 16.24
CA SER A 247 -7.43 2.80 15.06
C SER A 247 -6.98 3.94 14.14
N LEU A 248 -7.56 5.14 14.30
CA LEU A 248 -7.15 6.36 13.62
C LEU A 248 -6.02 7.09 14.36
N PHE A 249 -5.58 6.59 15.53
CA PHE A 249 -4.52 7.18 16.33
C PHE A 249 -3.15 6.99 15.64
N SER A 250 -2.90 7.82 14.62
CA SER A 250 -1.68 7.86 13.83
C SER A 250 -0.99 9.20 13.99
N LEU A 251 0.22 9.15 14.52
CA LEU A 251 1.05 10.29 14.86
C LEU A 251 2.00 10.65 13.71
N SER A 252 1.46 10.85 12.49
CA SER A 252 2.25 11.05 11.26
C SER A 252 1.55 11.90 10.18
N ARG A 253 2.17 12.08 8.99
CA ARG A 253 1.58 12.71 7.78
C ARG A 253 0.20 12.15 7.41
N ALA A 254 -0.09 10.94 7.85
CA ALA A 254 -1.38 10.32 7.67
C ALA A 254 -2.52 11.08 8.37
N LEU A 255 -2.24 11.84 9.45
CA LEU A 255 -3.20 12.72 10.11
C LEU A 255 -3.76 13.78 9.15
N ILE A 256 -2.89 14.46 8.42
CA ILE A 256 -3.28 15.49 7.45
C ILE A 256 -4.10 14.87 6.31
N ALA A 257 -3.67 13.69 5.84
CA ALA A 257 -4.38 12.97 4.80
C ALA A 257 -5.78 12.47 5.26
N ILE A 258 -5.92 11.99 6.50
CA ILE A 258 -7.22 11.67 7.13
C ILE A 258 -8.14 12.87 7.08
N VAL A 259 -7.65 14.04 7.50
CA VAL A 259 -8.42 15.29 7.55
C VAL A 259 -8.89 15.68 6.15
N VAL A 260 -7.97 15.75 5.19
CA VAL A 260 -8.28 16.12 3.80
C VAL A 260 -9.26 15.14 3.15
N ILE A 261 -9.04 13.83 3.28
CA ILE A 261 -9.94 12.81 2.72
C ILE A 261 -11.31 12.92 3.39
N SER A 262 -11.38 13.10 4.70
CA SER A 262 -12.65 13.26 5.42
C SER A 262 -13.43 14.50 4.97
N PHE A 263 -12.74 15.62 4.71
CA PHE A 263 -13.34 16.84 4.15
C PHE A 263 -13.85 16.66 2.73
N ILE A 264 -13.02 16.09 1.85
CA ILE A 264 -13.39 15.73 0.47
C ILE A 264 -14.66 14.86 0.50
N VAL A 265 -14.68 13.87 1.39
CA VAL A 265 -15.79 12.95 1.52
C VAL A 265 -17.06 13.61 2.04
N ALA A 266 -16.95 14.51 3.04
CA ALA A 266 -18.06 15.33 3.48
C ALA A 266 -18.63 16.19 2.34
N MET A 267 -17.79 16.66 1.41
CA MET A 267 -18.22 17.41 0.23
C MET A 267 -18.91 16.50 -0.81
N PHE A 268 -18.37 15.31 -1.08
CA PHE A 268 -18.83 14.42 -2.16
C PHE A 268 -20.01 13.50 -1.80
N LEU A 269 -20.13 13.04 -0.55
CA LEU A 269 -21.11 12.00 -0.17
C LEU A 269 -22.57 12.47 -0.14
N SER A 270 -22.88 13.77 -0.20
CA SER A 270 -24.25 14.17 0.14
C SER A 270 -24.74 15.48 -0.46
N LYS A 271 -25.82 15.38 -1.26
CA LYS A 271 -26.79 16.48 -1.46
C LYS A 271 -27.57 16.82 -0.17
N LYS A 272 -27.55 15.95 0.85
CA LYS A 272 -28.25 16.12 2.14
C LYS A 272 -27.33 16.72 3.21
N ARG A 273 -27.64 17.93 3.67
CA ARG A 273 -26.92 18.66 4.74
C ARG A 273 -26.68 17.82 6.00
N VAL A 274 -27.59 16.90 6.35
CA VAL A 274 -27.51 16.03 7.53
C VAL A 274 -26.29 15.10 7.54
N LEU A 275 -25.92 14.51 6.40
CA LEU A 275 -24.74 13.61 6.36
C LEU A 275 -23.44 14.40 6.48
N LYS A 276 -23.38 15.62 5.91
CA LYS A 276 -22.24 16.53 6.08
C LYS A 276 -22.03 16.87 7.55
N MET A 277 -23.11 17.22 8.24
CA MET A 277 -23.07 17.50 9.68
C MET A 277 -22.68 16.27 10.50
N LYS A 278 -23.18 15.08 10.16
CA LYS A 278 -22.77 13.83 10.85
C LYS A 278 -21.28 13.55 10.71
N VAL A 279 -20.73 13.67 9.50
CA VAL A 279 -19.28 13.52 9.27
C VAL A 279 -18.50 14.56 10.08
N LEU A 280 -18.91 15.83 10.02
CA LEU A 280 -18.22 16.90 10.73
C LEU A 280 -18.28 16.73 12.25
N ILE A 281 -19.43 16.35 12.81
CA ILE A 281 -19.65 16.10 14.24
C ILE A 281 -18.84 14.89 14.72
N GLU A 282 -18.62 13.87 13.89
CA GLU A 282 -17.82 12.70 14.28
C GLU A 282 -16.31 12.93 14.08
N VAL A 283 -15.90 13.68 13.06
CA VAL A 283 -14.50 13.91 12.70
C VAL A 283 -13.86 15.03 13.53
N VAL A 284 -14.56 16.13 13.80
CA VAL A 284 -13.98 17.28 14.52
C VAL A 284 -13.58 16.93 15.95
N PRO A 285 -14.44 16.34 16.79
CA PRO A 285 -14.03 15.94 18.15
C PRO A 285 -12.90 14.92 18.15
N PHE A 286 -12.89 14.00 17.19
CA PHE A 286 -11.81 13.02 17.05
C PHE A 286 -10.47 13.70 16.77
N ILE A 287 -10.42 14.62 15.79
CA ILE A 287 -9.21 15.40 15.50
C ILE A 287 -8.81 16.23 16.72
N THR A 288 -9.75 16.87 17.41
CA THR A 288 -9.46 17.67 18.60
C THR A 288 -8.83 16.82 19.71
N ILE A 289 -9.39 15.65 20.01
CA ILE A 289 -8.84 14.73 21.01
C ILE A 289 -7.46 14.24 20.57
N LEU A 290 -7.29 13.88 19.30
CA LEU A 290 -6.02 13.43 18.77
C LEU A 290 -4.94 14.51 18.89
N CYS A 291 -5.22 15.74 18.40
CA CYS A 291 -4.32 16.88 18.51
C CYS A 291 -4.01 17.24 19.97
N PHE A 292 -4.99 17.22 20.86
CA PHE A 292 -4.78 17.45 22.30
C PHE A 292 -3.89 16.36 22.91
N THR A 293 -4.12 15.09 22.55
CA THR A 293 -3.28 13.99 23.02
C THR A 293 -1.85 14.17 22.49
N VAL A 294 -1.66 14.51 21.22
CA VAL A 294 -0.32 14.80 20.65
C VAL A 294 0.36 15.94 21.40
N LEU A 295 -0.37 17.05 21.64
CA LEU A 295 0.16 18.21 22.35
C LEU A 295 0.68 17.85 23.74
N VAL A 296 -0.09 17.05 24.49
CA VAL A 296 0.24 16.67 25.86
C VAL A 296 1.33 15.60 25.91
N THR A 297 1.32 14.63 24.98
CA THR A 297 2.19 13.45 25.07
C THR A 297 3.44 13.50 24.20
N ASN A 298 3.44 14.29 23.13
CA ASN A 298 4.59 14.47 22.24
C ASN A 298 4.63 15.90 21.65
N PRO A 299 5.09 16.89 22.44
CA PRO A 299 5.17 18.29 22.01
C PRO A 299 6.01 18.50 20.74
N ASN A 300 7.04 17.67 20.52
CA ASN A 300 7.89 17.73 19.33
C ASN A 300 7.12 17.38 18.05
N LEU A 301 6.30 16.34 18.10
CA LEU A 301 5.44 15.98 16.98
C LEU A 301 4.35 17.03 16.75
N TYR A 302 3.78 17.60 17.82
CA TYR A 302 2.84 18.71 17.71
C TYR A 302 3.49 19.91 17.01
N ASN A 303 4.70 20.30 17.41
CA ASN A 303 5.46 21.38 16.79
C ASN A 303 5.83 21.04 15.33
N PHE A 304 6.16 19.79 15.01
CA PHE A 304 6.37 19.35 13.64
C PHE A 304 5.09 19.46 12.79
N LEU A 305 3.93 19.08 13.33
CA LEU A 305 2.65 19.22 12.65
C LEU A 305 2.29 20.69 12.42
N LEU A 306 2.49 21.56 13.43
CA LEU A 306 2.32 23.01 13.31
C LEU A 306 3.26 23.59 12.25
N TRP A 307 4.53 23.17 12.26
CA TRP A 307 5.51 23.57 11.26
C TRP A 307 5.07 23.16 9.86
N LYS A 308 4.59 21.92 9.67
CA LYS A 308 4.07 21.45 8.37
C LYS A 308 2.82 22.16 7.89
N VAL A 309 1.94 22.59 8.79
CA VAL A 309 0.80 23.43 8.44
C VAL A 309 1.27 24.85 8.11
N SER A 310 2.28 25.37 8.82
CA SER A 310 2.89 26.67 8.51
C SER A 310 3.66 26.67 7.19
N ASP A 311 4.20 25.51 6.78
CA ASP A 311 4.82 25.29 5.47
C ASP A 311 3.79 25.42 4.34
N LEU A 312 2.48 25.22 4.55
CA LEU A 312 1.47 25.42 3.49
C LEU A 312 1.37 26.88 3.01
N ASN A 313 2.01 27.83 3.71
CA ASN A 313 2.26 29.19 3.24
C ASN A 313 3.45 29.25 2.24
N VAL A 314 3.58 28.25 1.34
CA VAL A 314 4.67 28.09 0.35
C VAL A 314 4.78 29.26 -0.64
N PHE A 315 3.82 30.18 -0.68
CA PHE A 315 3.90 31.37 -1.53
C PHE A 315 4.82 32.48 -0.98
N GLU A 316 5.38 32.32 0.22
CA GLU A 316 6.46 33.20 0.71
C GLU A 316 7.83 32.66 0.28
N SER A 317 8.49 33.37 -0.63
CA SER A 317 9.76 33.03 -1.28
C SER A 317 10.99 32.86 -0.37
N LYS A 318 10.83 32.83 0.96
CA LYS A 318 11.93 32.80 1.95
C LYS A 318 11.84 31.69 2.99
N LYS A 319 10.88 30.76 2.92
CA LYS A 319 10.77 29.66 3.89
C LYS A 319 11.38 28.36 3.37
N GLU A 320 12.18 27.73 4.22
CA GLU A 320 12.85 26.46 3.93
C GLU A 320 11.84 25.32 3.80
N ILE A 321 11.58 24.88 2.56
CA ILE A 321 10.90 23.61 2.32
C ILE A 321 11.72 22.49 3.00
N SER A 322 11.05 21.60 3.74
CA SER A 322 11.70 20.44 4.38
C SER A 322 12.64 19.67 3.45
N GLY A 323 13.79 19.22 3.96
CA GLY A 323 14.80 18.47 3.20
C GLY A 323 14.21 17.34 2.34
N SER A 324 13.30 16.51 2.89
CA SER A 324 12.65 15.42 2.14
C SER A 324 11.73 15.87 0.98
N GLY A 325 11.19 17.10 1.05
CA GLY A 325 10.36 17.68 -0.01
C GLY A 325 11.22 18.23 -1.14
N LYS A 326 12.33 18.90 -0.79
CA LYS A 326 13.33 19.38 -1.75
C LYS A 326 13.96 18.21 -2.51
N VAL A 327 14.43 17.16 -1.83
CA VAL A 327 15.03 15.98 -2.50
C VAL A 327 14.13 15.46 -3.63
N ARG A 328 12.83 15.24 -3.35
CA ARG A 328 11.86 14.77 -4.35
C ARG A 328 11.70 15.70 -5.57
N GLN A 329 11.76 17.01 -5.36
CA GLN A 329 11.71 17.97 -6.47
C GLN A 329 12.96 17.87 -7.34
N TYR A 330 14.13 17.80 -6.71
CA TYR A 330 15.41 17.68 -7.41
C TYR A 330 15.57 16.31 -8.11
N GLU A 331 15.00 15.23 -7.56
CA GLU A 331 14.88 13.95 -8.28
C GLU A 331 14.15 14.13 -9.61
N ILE A 332 12.97 14.75 -9.58
CA ILE A 332 12.16 14.97 -10.80
C ILE A 332 12.92 15.84 -11.80
N LEU A 333 13.56 16.92 -11.35
CA LEU A 333 14.35 17.79 -12.22
C LEU A 333 15.49 17.02 -12.89
N ASN A 334 16.26 16.23 -12.13
CA ASN A 334 17.35 15.44 -12.72
C ASN A 334 16.85 14.27 -13.57
N ILE A 335 15.67 13.73 -13.33
CA ILE A 335 15.08 12.69 -14.21
C ILE A 335 14.65 13.29 -15.55
N LEU A 336 14.05 14.48 -15.54
CA LEU A 336 13.58 15.16 -16.76
C LEU A 336 14.70 15.76 -17.59
N ASP A 337 15.68 16.34 -16.91
CA ASP A 337 16.66 17.24 -17.52
C ASP A 337 18.10 16.74 -17.33
N GLY A 338 18.34 15.64 -16.60
CA GLY A 338 19.68 15.12 -16.32
C GLY A 338 20.40 14.52 -17.53
N THR A 339 21.53 13.86 -17.26
CA THR A 339 22.37 13.23 -18.30
C THR A 339 21.55 12.26 -19.16
N ASP A 340 21.60 12.46 -20.47
CA ASP A 340 20.84 11.73 -21.52
C ASP A 340 19.35 12.12 -21.72
N SER A 341 18.94 13.31 -21.27
CA SER A 341 17.61 13.86 -21.57
C SER A 341 17.42 14.15 -23.07
N SER A 342 16.75 13.25 -23.78
CA SER A 342 16.18 13.51 -25.11
C SER A 342 14.65 13.53 -25.02
N ASP A 343 13.96 14.15 -25.99
CA ASP A 343 12.49 14.13 -26.05
C ASP A 343 11.93 12.71 -25.97
N LYS A 344 12.62 11.76 -26.61
CA LYS A 344 12.30 10.34 -26.53
C LYS A 344 12.38 9.86 -25.09
N THR A 345 13.50 10.11 -24.41
CA THR A 345 13.74 9.69 -23.02
C THR A 345 12.73 10.28 -22.04
N ILE A 346 12.30 11.53 -22.24
CA ILE A 346 11.24 12.14 -21.41
C ILE A 346 9.90 11.41 -21.62
N LEU A 347 9.59 11.04 -22.87
CA LEU A 347 8.34 10.38 -23.21
C LEU A 347 8.27 8.94 -22.69
N ILE A 348 9.35 8.15 -22.87
CA ILE A 348 9.35 6.71 -22.61
C ILE A 348 10.22 6.25 -21.44
N GLY A 349 11.02 7.13 -20.84
CA GLY A 349 11.90 6.82 -19.72
C GLY A 349 13.16 6.03 -20.11
N PHE A 350 13.82 5.50 -19.08
CA PHE A 350 15.10 4.77 -19.17
C PHE A 350 14.97 3.26 -18.92
N GLY A 351 13.76 2.77 -18.62
CA GLY A 351 13.48 1.36 -18.42
C GLY A 351 13.72 0.86 -16.99
N LEU A 352 13.81 -0.46 -16.84
CA LEU A 352 13.89 -1.17 -15.57
C LEU A 352 15.22 -0.96 -14.83
N SER A 353 16.28 -0.58 -15.54
CA SER A 353 17.59 -0.26 -14.99
C SER A 353 17.90 1.25 -15.01
N GLY A 354 16.87 2.08 -15.24
CA GLY A 354 17.01 3.52 -15.29
C GLY A 354 17.58 4.09 -13.99
N HIS A 355 18.48 5.05 -14.11
CA HIS A 355 19.03 5.82 -13.00
C HIS A 355 19.14 7.30 -13.32
N PHE A 356 19.27 8.11 -12.28
CA PHE A 356 19.59 9.53 -12.37
C PHE A 356 20.75 9.87 -11.42
N ASN A 357 21.31 11.06 -11.57
CA ASN A 357 22.32 11.63 -10.67
C ASN A 357 21.92 13.07 -10.29
N PHE A 358 22.64 13.69 -9.36
CA PHE A 358 22.41 15.09 -8.98
C PHE A 358 23.44 16.05 -9.60
N ASP A 359 24.07 15.66 -10.71
CA ASP A 359 25.17 16.45 -11.29
C ASP A 359 24.68 17.76 -11.91
N LYS A 360 23.53 17.72 -12.59
CA LYS A 360 22.94 18.89 -13.25
C LYS A 360 22.19 19.79 -12.27
N HIS A 361 21.25 19.22 -11.52
CA HIS A 361 20.52 19.93 -10.48
C HIS A 361 21.00 19.43 -9.13
N LYS A 362 22.07 20.06 -8.62
CA LYS A 362 22.68 19.70 -7.33
C LYS A 362 21.71 19.95 -6.18
N LEU A 363 21.72 19.05 -5.20
CA LEU A 363 20.96 19.25 -3.97
C LEU A 363 21.52 20.46 -3.22
N PRO A 364 20.66 21.35 -2.71
CA PRO A 364 21.09 22.54 -1.98
C PRO A 364 21.71 22.21 -0.61
N ILE A 365 21.51 20.99 -0.11
CA ILE A 365 22.06 20.49 1.15
C ILE A 365 22.69 19.12 0.84
N GLN A 366 24.02 19.02 0.85
CA GLN A 366 24.74 17.77 0.55
C GLN A 366 24.46 16.68 1.60
N GLU A 367 24.20 17.06 2.85
CA GLU A 367 23.83 16.15 3.94
C GLU A 367 22.50 15.42 3.68
N ALA A 368 21.71 15.86 2.69
CA ALA A 368 20.51 15.14 2.25
C ALA A 368 20.82 13.89 1.41
N LEU A 369 22.08 13.68 0.99
CA LEU A 369 22.58 12.43 0.41
C LEU A 369 23.09 11.50 1.51
N ASP A 370 22.23 11.22 2.48
CA ASP A 370 22.53 10.36 3.63
C ASP A 370 22.03 8.93 3.42
N SER A 371 22.32 8.05 4.39
CA SER A 371 22.01 6.61 4.31
C SER A 371 20.52 6.36 4.50
N LYS A 372 19.81 7.37 5.00
CA LYS A 372 18.36 7.40 5.17
C LYS A 372 17.66 7.63 3.83
N SER A 373 18.34 8.26 2.87
CA SER A 373 17.76 8.63 1.57
C SER A 373 18.23 7.69 0.44
N PHE A 374 19.51 7.33 0.40
CA PHE A 374 20.05 6.45 -0.66
C PHE A 374 21.03 5.44 -0.09
N SER A 375 21.09 4.27 -0.73
CA SER A 375 22.04 3.23 -0.32
C SER A 375 23.49 3.68 -0.51
N GLU A 376 24.41 3.10 0.25
CA GLU A 376 25.84 3.42 0.13
C GLU A 376 26.35 3.20 -1.30
N VAL A 377 25.95 2.09 -1.94
CA VAL A 377 26.31 1.77 -3.33
C VAL A 377 25.86 2.86 -4.29
N GLU A 378 24.60 3.31 -4.19
CA GLU A 378 24.07 4.37 -5.06
C GLU A 378 24.83 5.69 -4.92
N ARG A 379 25.23 6.04 -3.68
CA ARG A 379 26.00 7.26 -3.41
C ARG A 379 27.43 7.17 -3.94
N LEU A 380 28.09 6.03 -3.75
CA LEU A 380 29.47 5.82 -4.24
C LEU A 380 29.53 5.80 -5.77
N GLU A 381 28.52 5.23 -6.41
CA GLU A 381 28.44 5.19 -7.88
C GLU A 381 27.89 6.50 -8.48
N ASN A 382 27.35 7.40 -7.66
CA ASN A 382 26.56 8.58 -8.09
C ASN A 382 25.45 8.19 -9.08
N ARG A 383 24.78 7.06 -8.82
CA ARG A 383 23.69 6.50 -9.63
C ARG A 383 22.55 6.11 -8.71
N PHE A 384 21.45 6.82 -8.79
CA PHE A 384 20.28 6.61 -7.95
C PHE A 384 19.17 5.92 -8.73
N TYR A 385 18.70 4.78 -8.24
CA TYR A 385 17.76 3.89 -8.93
C TYR A 385 16.34 3.95 -8.34
N PHE A 386 16.21 4.37 -7.08
CA PHE A 386 14.96 4.30 -6.31
C PHE A 386 14.51 5.68 -5.81
N PRO A 387 13.85 6.49 -6.66
CA PRO A 387 13.37 7.81 -6.24
C PRO A 387 12.20 7.70 -5.24
N HIS A 388 12.02 8.74 -4.42
CA HIS A 388 11.14 8.72 -3.25
C HIS A 388 9.67 9.04 -3.53
N SER A 389 9.25 9.03 -4.80
CA SER A 389 7.86 9.29 -5.19
C SER A 389 7.43 8.44 -6.38
N PHE A 390 6.16 8.05 -6.42
CA PHE A 390 5.59 7.30 -7.54
C PHE A 390 5.74 8.06 -8.87
N LEU A 391 5.66 9.40 -8.81
CA LEU A 391 5.81 10.26 -9.98
C LEU A 391 7.22 10.14 -10.56
N ALA A 392 8.24 10.40 -9.73
CA ALA A 392 9.64 10.29 -10.14
C ALA A 392 9.98 8.87 -10.61
N ALA A 393 9.51 7.85 -9.90
CA ALA A 393 9.76 6.47 -10.28
C ALA A 393 9.14 6.06 -11.62
N ASN A 394 7.87 6.40 -11.85
CA ASN A 394 7.22 6.11 -13.13
C ASN A 394 7.85 6.88 -14.28
N LEU A 395 8.24 8.13 -14.03
CA LEU A 395 8.93 8.99 -14.99
C LEU A 395 10.30 8.44 -15.36
N LEU A 396 11.09 8.00 -14.37
CA LEU A 396 12.40 7.40 -14.60
C LEU A 396 12.31 6.13 -15.47
N ARG A 397 11.31 5.29 -15.22
CA ARG A 397 11.22 3.97 -15.87
C ARG A 397 10.52 3.98 -17.21
N GLY A 398 9.37 4.65 -17.28
CA GLY A 398 8.49 4.62 -18.44
C GLY A 398 8.05 6.02 -18.91
N GLY A 399 8.75 7.06 -18.44
CA GLY A 399 8.53 8.43 -18.87
C GLY A 399 7.14 8.97 -18.51
N ILE A 400 6.74 9.97 -19.26
CA ILE A 400 5.40 10.55 -19.19
C ILE A 400 4.34 9.48 -19.52
N LEU A 401 4.62 8.55 -20.44
CA LEU A 401 3.64 7.54 -20.86
C LEU A 401 3.21 6.63 -19.71
N LEU A 402 4.16 6.03 -18.99
CA LEU A 402 3.84 5.17 -17.84
C LEU A 402 3.18 5.96 -16.71
N THR A 403 3.63 7.20 -16.49
CA THR A 403 3.05 8.10 -15.49
C THR A 403 1.58 8.37 -15.79
N LEU A 404 1.25 8.69 -17.05
CA LEU A 404 -0.12 8.92 -17.49
C LEU A 404 -0.96 7.65 -17.37
N ILE A 405 -0.46 6.50 -17.82
CA ILE A 405 -1.17 5.21 -17.69
C ILE A 405 -1.50 4.96 -16.21
N TYR A 406 -0.52 5.10 -15.31
CA TYR A 406 -0.70 4.89 -13.88
C TYR A 406 -1.77 5.81 -13.29
N VAL A 407 -1.70 7.12 -13.55
CA VAL A 407 -2.67 8.10 -13.01
C VAL A 407 -4.06 7.89 -13.62
N LEU A 408 -4.15 7.69 -14.94
CA LEU A 408 -5.42 7.52 -15.64
C LEU A 408 -6.17 6.26 -15.21
N VAL A 409 -5.47 5.15 -14.93
CA VAL A 409 -6.11 3.94 -14.38
C VAL A 409 -6.82 4.25 -13.07
N HIS A 410 -6.15 4.93 -12.14
CA HIS A 410 -6.75 5.28 -10.84
C HIS A 410 -7.93 6.25 -11.00
N LEU A 411 -7.80 7.26 -11.86
CA LEU A 411 -8.88 8.21 -12.15
C LEU A 411 -10.07 7.52 -12.82
N ALA A 412 -9.84 6.61 -13.76
CA ALA A 412 -10.88 5.84 -14.42
C ALA A 412 -11.65 4.96 -13.42
N LEU A 413 -10.95 4.30 -12.49
CA LEU A 413 -11.57 3.56 -11.39
C LEU A 413 -12.38 4.47 -10.48
N ALA A 414 -11.81 5.63 -10.09
CA ALA A 414 -12.48 6.58 -9.23
C ALA A 414 -13.80 7.07 -9.86
N ILE A 415 -13.78 7.43 -11.15
CA ILE A 415 -14.96 7.87 -11.91
C ILE A 415 -15.96 6.71 -12.06
N HIS A 416 -15.50 5.50 -12.37
CA HIS A 416 -16.33 4.31 -12.52
C HIS A 416 -17.14 4.04 -11.23
N PHE A 417 -16.46 3.95 -10.09
CA PHE A 417 -17.12 3.68 -8.81
C PHE A 417 -17.98 4.85 -8.32
N TYR A 418 -17.57 6.10 -8.61
CA TYR A 418 -18.38 7.28 -8.33
C TYR A 418 -19.73 7.21 -9.07
N ARG A 419 -19.71 6.88 -10.37
CA ARG A 419 -20.94 6.71 -11.18
C ARG A 419 -21.84 5.57 -10.66
N ARG A 420 -21.26 4.50 -10.12
CA ARG A 420 -21.99 3.40 -9.46
C ARG A 420 -22.47 3.72 -8.04
N ARG A 421 -22.19 4.92 -7.52
CA ARG A 421 -22.48 5.34 -6.13
C ARG A 421 -21.75 4.51 -5.07
N ASP A 422 -20.70 3.78 -5.45
CA ASP A 422 -19.76 3.11 -4.54
C ASP A 422 -18.66 4.11 -4.11
N PHE A 423 -19.04 5.21 -3.44
CA PHE A 423 -18.13 6.31 -3.10
C PHE A 423 -16.88 5.89 -2.30
N TYR A 424 -16.99 4.94 -1.36
CA TYR A 424 -15.83 4.39 -0.64
C TYR A 424 -14.78 3.76 -1.59
N LEU A 425 -15.20 3.04 -2.63
CA LEU A 425 -14.29 2.48 -3.64
C LEU A 425 -13.71 3.57 -4.54
N SER A 426 -14.49 4.60 -4.84
CA SER A 426 -14.01 5.77 -5.59
C SER A 426 -12.89 6.48 -4.83
N MET A 427 -13.08 6.73 -3.53
CA MET A 427 -12.07 7.36 -2.68
C MET A 427 -10.85 6.46 -2.47
N LEU A 428 -11.07 5.15 -2.28
CA LEU A 428 -9.98 4.19 -2.22
C LEU A 428 -9.13 4.23 -3.50
N SER A 429 -9.76 4.35 -4.68
CA SER A 429 -9.05 4.46 -5.96
C SER A 429 -8.14 5.70 -6.02
N ILE A 430 -8.59 6.86 -5.52
CA ILE A 430 -7.77 8.08 -5.47
C ILE A 430 -6.60 7.91 -4.49
N PHE A 431 -6.89 7.35 -3.32
CA PHE A 431 -5.89 7.13 -2.27
C PHE A 431 -4.75 6.20 -2.71
N LEU A 432 -5.07 5.17 -3.50
CA LEU A 432 -4.10 4.20 -3.97
C LEU A 432 -3.07 4.78 -4.95
N ILE A 433 -3.30 5.97 -5.53
CA ILE A 433 -2.33 6.65 -6.41
C ILE A 433 -0.99 6.82 -5.72
N TYR A 434 -0.97 7.24 -4.46
CA TYR A 434 0.27 7.51 -3.74
C TYR A 434 0.93 6.22 -3.20
N ASN A 435 0.13 5.20 -2.89
CA ASN A 435 0.58 4.09 -2.05
C ASN A 435 0.79 2.77 -2.80
N SER A 436 0.05 2.52 -3.89
CA SER A 436 0.11 1.23 -4.60
C SER A 436 1.43 0.98 -5.34
N TYR A 437 2.18 2.04 -5.64
CA TYR A 437 3.53 1.94 -6.20
C TYR A 437 4.56 1.42 -5.18
N VAL A 438 4.47 1.87 -3.93
CA VAL A 438 5.50 1.60 -2.89
C VAL A 438 5.20 0.33 -2.10
N ARG A 439 3.92 0.05 -1.87
CA ARG A 439 3.47 -0.92 -0.85
C ARG A 439 2.56 -1.97 -1.47
N VAL A 440 2.95 -3.24 -1.33
CA VAL A 440 2.35 -4.35 -2.06
C VAL A 440 0.90 -4.60 -1.68
N GLU A 441 0.55 -4.40 -0.41
CA GLU A 441 -0.79 -4.57 0.10
C GLU A 441 -1.80 -3.63 -0.57
N TYR A 442 -1.36 -2.42 -0.93
CA TYR A 442 -2.16 -1.48 -1.70
C TYR A 442 -2.19 -1.86 -3.19
N ALA A 443 -1.14 -2.48 -3.72
CA ALA A 443 -1.16 -3.05 -5.07
C ALA A 443 -2.20 -4.19 -5.19
N ILE A 444 -2.35 -5.05 -4.17
CA ILE A 444 -3.42 -6.06 -4.14
C ILE A 444 -4.80 -5.41 -4.12
N LEU A 445 -5.00 -4.37 -3.29
CA LEU A 445 -6.27 -3.63 -3.27
C LEU A 445 -6.57 -3.02 -4.66
N LEU A 446 -5.56 -2.47 -5.33
CA LEU A 446 -5.69 -1.97 -6.70
C LEU A 446 -6.12 -3.08 -7.67
N SER A 447 -5.51 -4.27 -7.60
CA SER A 447 -5.92 -5.42 -8.41
C SER A 447 -7.39 -5.81 -8.19
N ILE A 448 -7.85 -5.82 -6.94
CA ILE A 448 -9.25 -6.09 -6.60
C ILE A 448 -10.16 -5.03 -7.25
N LEU A 449 -9.82 -3.75 -7.15
CA LEU A 449 -10.60 -2.66 -7.76
C LEU A 449 -10.67 -2.76 -9.28
N ILE A 450 -9.54 -3.05 -9.94
CA ILE A 450 -9.48 -3.26 -11.40
C ILE A 450 -10.40 -4.40 -11.81
N LEU A 451 -10.34 -5.54 -11.11
CA LEU A 451 -11.21 -6.68 -11.42
C LEU A 451 -12.69 -6.37 -11.18
N LEU A 452 -13.03 -5.71 -10.07
CA LEU A 452 -14.41 -5.29 -9.79
C LEU A 452 -14.95 -4.37 -10.89
N ALA A 453 -14.14 -3.44 -11.41
CA ALA A 453 -14.53 -2.58 -12.52
C ALA A 453 -14.71 -3.40 -13.83
N LEU A 454 -13.82 -4.35 -14.12
CA LEU A 454 -13.87 -5.16 -15.34
C LEU A 454 -14.99 -6.21 -15.34
N PHE A 455 -15.37 -6.77 -14.17
CA PHE A 455 -16.46 -7.74 -14.09
C PHE A 455 -17.81 -7.17 -14.54
N THR A 456 -18.03 -5.88 -14.32
CA THR A 456 -19.26 -5.19 -14.73
C THR A 456 -19.45 -5.13 -16.24
N HIS A 457 -18.40 -5.39 -17.02
CA HIS A 457 -18.40 -5.21 -18.45
C HIS A 457 -18.79 -6.44 -19.29
N LYS A 458 -19.02 -7.66 -18.72
CA LYS A 458 -19.80 -8.79 -19.30
C LYS A 458 -19.58 -10.13 -18.57
N GLY A 459 -20.64 -10.94 -18.47
CA GLY A 459 -20.66 -12.30 -17.91
C GLY A 459 -20.23 -13.42 -18.87
N ARG A 460 -19.03 -13.35 -19.46
CA ARG A 460 -18.47 -14.47 -20.25
C ARG A 460 -17.09 -14.87 -19.70
N SER A 461 -16.99 -16.07 -19.15
CA SER A 461 -15.70 -16.72 -18.86
C SER A 461 -15.10 -17.25 -20.16
N ILE A 462 -13.80 -17.05 -20.38
CA ILE A 462 -13.07 -17.71 -21.47
C ILE A 462 -12.73 -19.11 -20.98
N ASN A 463 -13.37 -20.14 -21.55
CA ASN A 463 -13.00 -21.53 -21.27
C ASN A 463 -11.96 -21.98 -22.32
N ILE A 464 -10.72 -22.17 -21.89
CA ILE A 464 -9.59 -22.53 -22.78
C ILE A 464 -9.78 -23.94 -23.35
N ASP A 465 -10.60 -24.78 -22.72
CA ASP A 465 -10.94 -26.12 -23.21
C ASP A 465 -11.75 -26.12 -24.51
N MET A 466 -12.39 -25.00 -24.90
CA MET A 466 -13.08 -24.89 -26.20
C MET A 466 -12.14 -24.70 -27.38
N ILE A 467 -10.86 -24.40 -27.16
CA ILE A 467 -9.86 -24.27 -28.24
C ILE A 467 -9.35 -25.65 -28.70
N ARG A 468 -9.65 -26.72 -27.94
CA ARG A 468 -9.26 -28.11 -28.27
C ARG A 468 -10.36 -28.94 -28.96
N GLN A 469 -11.51 -28.34 -29.30
CA GLN A 469 -12.63 -29.05 -29.95
C GLN A 469 -13.05 -28.40 -31.28
N GLN A 470 -12.09 -28.03 -32.12
CA GLN A 470 -12.32 -28.06 -33.56
C GLN A 470 -11.63 -29.31 -34.10
N PRO A 471 -12.37 -30.37 -34.48
CA PRO A 471 -11.83 -31.33 -35.42
C PRO A 471 -11.56 -30.58 -36.73
N ASN A 472 -10.39 -30.82 -37.31
CA ASN A 472 -10.16 -30.50 -38.71
C ASN A 472 -11.23 -31.22 -39.53
N GLU A 473 -12.14 -30.46 -40.15
CA GLU A 473 -12.83 -30.84 -41.37
C GLU A 473 -12.35 -29.93 -42.50
#